data_AF-A0A8X6V115-F1
#
_entry.id   AF-A0A8X6V115-F1
#
_cell.length_a   1.000
_cell.length_b   1.000
_cell.length_c   1.000
_cell.angle_alpha   90.00
_cell.angle_beta   90.00
_cell.angle_gamma   90.00
#
_symmetry.space_group_name_H-M   'P 1'
#
loop_
_entity.id
_entity.type
_entity.pdbx_description
1 polymer ?
#
loop_
_entity_poly.entity_id
_entity_poly.type
_entity_poly.pdbx_seq_one_letter_code
_entity_poly.pdbx_strand_id
1 'polypeptide(L)'
;MAFLGRSRKEDLRMLATELGLAPSDNLKIIELKDLITNSDRYDEEFVKDMLSVIVEERTATEKLKAAELEEKQKAMVWAQQREREFELEKMKIQLEMQKLLQANS
;
A
#
# COMPACT_ATOMS: atom_id res chain seq x y z
N MET A 1 -17.30 -13.86 -20.49
CA MET A 1 -17.23 -13.53 -19.05
C MET A 1 -16.68 -12.13 -18.81
N ALA A 2 -17.56 -11.16 -18.52
CA ALA A 2 -17.18 -9.76 -18.41
C ALA A 2 -16.31 -9.44 -17.17
N PHE A 3 -16.45 -10.21 -16.08
CA PHE A 3 -15.77 -9.94 -14.81
C PHE A 3 -14.27 -10.26 -14.86
N LEU A 4 -13.87 -11.44 -15.36
CA LEU A 4 -12.46 -11.77 -15.63
C LEU A 4 -11.81 -10.77 -16.59
N GLY A 5 -12.62 -10.20 -17.48
CA GLY A 5 -12.26 -9.14 -18.43
C GLY A 5 -11.56 -7.94 -17.79
N ARG A 6 -12.00 -7.56 -16.58
CA ARG A 6 -11.59 -6.33 -15.87
C ARG A 6 -10.58 -6.57 -14.74
N SER A 7 -10.28 -7.83 -14.43
CA SER A 7 -9.38 -8.20 -13.33
C SER A 7 -7.91 -7.98 -13.68
N ARG A 8 -7.06 -7.71 -12.66
CA ARG A 8 -5.62 -7.58 -12.87
C ARG A 8 -4.99 -8.96 -13.10
N LYS A 9 -3.84 -8.99 -13.78
CA LYS A 9 -3.10 -10.24 -14.06
C LYS A 9 -2.77 -11.02 -12.78
N GLU A 10 -2.40 -10.32 -11.71
CA GLU A 10 -2.09 -10.91 -10.41
C GLU A 10 -3.30 -11.62 -9.79
N ASP A 11 -4.49 -10.99 -9.84
CA ASP A 11 -5.73 -11.55 -9.30
C ASP A 11 -6.14 -12.81 -10.07
N LEU A 12 -5.98 -12.79 -11.40
CA LEU A 12 -6.25 -13.96 -12.26
C LEU A 12 -5.27 -15.11 -12.00
N ARG A 13 -3.99 -14.80 -11.74
CA ARG A 13 -3.00 -15.83 -11.40
C ARG A 13 -3.34 -16.50 -10.07
N MET A 14 -3.68 -15.69 -9.06
CA MET A 14 -4.09 -16.20 -7.75
C MET A 14 -5.37 -17.05 -7.86
N LEU A 15 -6.36 -16.58 -8.61
CA LEU A 15 -7.59 -17.32 -8.87
C LEU A 15 -7.31 -18.68 -9.53
N ALA A 16 -6.44 -18.73 -10.53
CA ALA A 16 -6.03 -20.00 -11.14
C ALA A 16 -5.36 -20.94 -10.12
N THR A 17 -4.50 -20.41 -9.23
CA THR A 17 -3.90 -21.17 -8.13
C THR A 17 -4.94 -21.72 -7.15
N GLU A 18 -5.93 -20.93 -6.74
CA GLU A 18 -7.02 -21.36 -5.85
C GLU A 18 -7.92 -22.43 -6.49
N LEU A 19 -8.08 -22.39 -7.81
CA LEU A 19 -8.72 -23.47 -8.57
C LEU A 19 -7.87 -24.74 -8.68
N GLY A 20 -6.68 -24.78 -8.07
CA GLY A 20 -5.76 -25.92 -8.11
C GLY A 20 -4.97 -26.02 -9.42
N LEU A 21 -4.93 -24.94 -10.21
CA LEU A 21 -4.14 -24.86 -11.43
C LEU A 21 -2.74 -24.32 -11.08
N ALA A 22 -1.73 -24.66 -11.88
CA ALA A 22 -0.37 -24.16 -11.75
C ALA A 22 -0.05 -23.18 -12.88
N PRO A 23 -0.55 -21.92 -12.84
CA PRO A 23 -0.28 -20.94 -13.89
C PRO A 23 1.21 -20.58 -13.92
N SER A 24 1.81 -20.60 -15.10
CA SER A 24 3.16 -20.04 -15.29
C SER A 24 3.15 -18.52 -15.16
N ASP A 25 4.20 -17.94 -14.57
CA ASP A 25 4.34 -16.48 -14.40
C ASP A 25 4.31 -15.71 -15.73
N ASN A 26 4.69 -16.38 -16.82
CA ASN A 26 4.77 -15.79 -18.15
C ASN A 26 3.42 -15.75 -18.88
N LEU A 27 2.37 -16.37 -18.35
CA LEU A 27 1.06 -16.39 -19.00
C LEU A 27 0.51 -14.98 -19.17
N LYS A 28 -0.04 -14.70 -20.35
CA LYS A 28 -0.77 -13.47 -20.65
C LYS A 28 -2.13 -13.51 -19.98
N ILE A 29 -2.76 -12.34 -19.84
CA ILE A 29 -4.11 -12.23 -19.28
C ILE A 29 -5.11 -13.11 -20.04
N ILE A 30 -5.00 -13.19 -21.37
CA ILE A 30 -5.89 -14.03 -22.19
C ILE A 30 -5.67 -15.52 -21.89
N GLU A 31 -4.42 -15.96 -21.79
CA GLU A 31 -4.07 -17.36 -21.49
C GLU A 31 -4.50 -17.76 -20.08
N LEU A 32 -4.42 -16.84 -19.10
CA LEU A 32 -4.95 -17.07 -17.75
C LEU A 32 -6.47 -17.20 -17.74
N LYS A 33 -7.17 -16.36 -18.50
CA LYS A 33 -8.64 -16.45 -18.64
C LYS A 33 -9.03 -17.79 -19.23
N ASP A 34 -8.39 -18.19 -20.32
CA ASP A 34 -8.65 -19.45 -20.99
C ASP A 34 -8.37 -20.63 -20.05
N LEU A 35 -7.26 -20.58 -19.31
CA LEU A 35 -6.90 -21.60 -18.31
C LEU A 35 -7.97 -21.75 -17.22
N ILE A 36 -8.50 -20.63 -16.72
CA ILE A 36 -9.55 -20.61 -15.69
C ILE A 36 -10.87 -21.17 -16.26
N THR A 37 -11.30 -20.69 -17.43
CA THR A 37 -12.60 -21.07 -18.01
C THR A 37 -12.62 -22.50 -18.55
N ASN A 38 -11.47 -23.06 -18.89
CA ASN A 38 -11.34 -24.45 -19.34
C ASN A 38 -11.08 -25.43 -18.18
N SER A 39 -11.06 -24.96 -16.93
CA SER A 39 -10.92 -25.83 -15.77
C SER A 39 -12.20 -26.64 -15.54
N ASP A 40 -12.07 -27.92 -15.19
CA ASP A 40 -13.20 -28.76 -14.75
C ASP A 40 -13.88 -28.23 -13.47
N ARG A 41 -13.21 -27.32 -12.74
CA ARG A 41 -13.72 -26.66 -11.53
C ARG A 41 -14.34 -25.31 -11.81
N TYR A 42 -14.49 -24.93 -13.08
CA TYR A 42 -15.08 -23.66 -13.45
C TYR A 42 -16.59 -23.66 -13.18
N ASP A 43 -17.00 -22.89 -12.19
CA ASP A 43 -18.38 -22.47 -11.97
C ASP A 43 -18.41 -20.94 -11.93
N GLU A 44 -19.26 -20.31 -12.74
CA GLU A 44 -19.20 -18.86 -12.95
C GLU A 44 -19.43 -18.07 -11.66
N GLU A 45 -20.39 -18.49 -10.83
CA GLU A 45 -20.75 -17.81 -9.59
C GLU A 45 -19.66 -18.01 -8.54
N PHE A 46 -19.22 -19.25 -8.35
CA PHE A 46 -18.12 -19.58 -7.43
C PHE A 46 -16.83 -18.84 -7.78
N VAL A 47 -16.44 -18.82 -9.07
CA VAL A 47 -15.21 -18.15 -9.53
C VAL A 47 -15.32 -16.63 -9.36
N LYS A 48 -16.52 -16.06 -9.55
CA LYS A 48 -16.76 -14.64 -9.34
C LYS A 48 -16.67 -14.26 -7.86
N ASP A 49 -17.22 -15.06 -6.97
CA ASP A 49 -17.15 -14.83 -5.52
C ASP A 49 -15.71 -14.96 -5.02
N MET A 50 -15.00 -16.00 -5.46
CA MET A 50 -13.59 -16.20 -5.13
C MET A 50 -12.72 -15.03 -5.60
N LEU A 51 -12.94 -14.56 -6.84
CA LEU A 51 -12.22 -13.40 -7.36
C LEU A 51 -12.53 -12.12 -6.57
N SER A 52 -13.75 -11.99 -6.06
CA SER A 52 -14.14 -10.84 -5.23
C SER A 52 -13.35 -10.83 -3.93
N VAL A 53 -13.22 -11.97 -3.25
CA VAL A 53 -12.39 -12.11 -2.05
C VAL A 53 -10.93 -11.78 -2.32
N ILE A 54 -10.35 -12.33 -3.40
CA ILE A 54 -8.96 -12.05 -3.81
C ILE A 54 -8.73 -10.54 -4.01
N VAL A 55 -9.65 -9.87 -4.71
CA VAL A 55 -9.56 -8.43 -4.95
C VAL A 55 -9.72 -7.63 -3.65
N GLU A 56 -10.63 -8.03 -2.77
CA GLU A 56 -10.82 -7.41 -1.46
C GLU A 56 -9.56 -7.53 -0.59
N GLU A 57 -8.96 -8.71 -0.48
CA GLU A 57 -7.73 -8.93 0.28
C GLU A 57 -6.56 -8.11 -0.25
N ARG A 58 -6.37 -8.08 -1.58
CA ARG A 58 -5.33 -7.26 -2.19
C ARG A 58 -5.57 -5.79 -1.89
N THR A 59 -6.79 -5.28 -2.11
CA THR A 59 -7.08 -3.86 -1.89
C THR A 59 -6.99 -3.45 -0.43
N ALA A 60 -7.36 -4.34 0.50
CA ALA A 60 -7.15 -4.13 1.94
C ALA A 60 -5.65 -4.00 2.26
N THR A 61 -4.83 -4.90 1.70
CA THR A 61 -3.38 -4.86 1.87
C THR A 61 -2.74 -3.59 1.27
N GLU A 62 -3.17 -3.18 0.07
CA GLU A 62 -2.71 -1.95 -0.57
C GLU A 62 -3.08 -0.71 0.27
N LYS A 63 -4.30 -0.66 0.83
CA LYS A 63 -4.75 0.43 1.72
C LYS A 63 -3.95 0.50 3.01
N LEU A 64 -3.68 -0.64 3.64
CA LEU A 64 -2.86 -0.68 4.86
C LEU A 64 -1.45 -0.16 4.60
N LYS A 65 -0.81 -0.59 3.51
CA LYS A 65 0.52 -0.09 3.12
C LYS A 65 0.52 1.41 2.82
N ALA A 66 -0.51 1.91 2.16
CA ALA A 66 -0.66 3.34 1.89
C ALA A 66 -0.82 4.15 3.19
N ALA A 67 -1.65 3.67 4.13
CA ALA A 67 -1.85 4.30 5.43
C ALA A 67 -0.56 4.32 6.26
N GLU A 68 0.19 3.21 6.29
CA GLU A 68 1.47 3.13 7.00
C GLU A 68 2.50 4.11 6.41
N LEU A 69 2.54 4.26 5.09
CA LEU A 69 3.42 5.22 4.43
C LEU A 69 3.03 6.67 4.78
N GLU A 70 1.73 6.98 4.78
CA GLU A 70 1.23 8.30 5.15
C GLU A 70 1.55 8.64 6.62
N GLU A 71 1.37 7.68 7.54
CA GLU A 71 1.71 7.85 8.95
C GLU A 71 3.20 8.11 9.14
N LYS A 72 4.06 7.34 8.46
CA LYS A 72 5.52 7.55 8.48
C LYS A 72 5.91 8.94 7.97
N GLN A 73 5.27 9.41 6.90
CA GLN A 73 5.50 10.76 6.38
C GLN A 73 5.09 11.85 7.39
N LYS A 74 3.91 11.70 8.02
CA LYS A 74 3.45 12.62 9.07
C LYS A 74 4.40 12.64 10.27
N ALA A 75 4.86 11.48 10.72
CA ALA A 75 5.82 11.36 11.81
C ALA A 75 7.15 12.03 11.48
N MET A 76 7.65 11.89 10.24
CA MET A 76 8.86 12.54 9.78
C MET A 76 8.73 14.07 9.76
N VAL A 77 7.61 14.59 9.24
CA VAL A 77 7.33 16.04 9.23
C VAL A 77 7.23 16.58 10.65
N TRP A 78 6.53 15.86 11.55
CA TRP A 78 6.39 16.24 12.95
C TRP A 78 7.75 16.28 13.66
N ALA A 79 8.59 15.27 13.47
CA ALA A 79 9.94 15.22 14.04
C ALA A 79 10.79 16.41 13.56
N GLN A 80 10.75 16.73 12.27
CA GLN A 80 11.47 17.87 11.71
C GLN A 80 10.96 19.21 12.27
N GLN A 81 9.65 19.36 12.47
CA GLN A 81 9.09 20.56 13.09
C GLN A 81 9.55 20.70 14.54
N ARG A 82 9.50 19.63 15.33
CA ARG A 82 10.00 19.66 16.72
C ARG A 82 11.47 20.00 16.81
N GLU A 83 12.30 19.46 15.92
CA GLU A 83 13.72 19.77 15.88
C GLU A 83 13.96 21.26 15.56
N ARG A 84 13.22 21.80 14.57
CA ARG A 84 13.29 23.23 14.24
C ARG A 84 12.86 24.12 15.40
N GLU A 85 11.78 23.77 16.09
CA GLU A 85 11.30 24.51 17.27
C GLU A 85 12.33 24.49 18.40
N PHE A 86 12.95 23.32 18.64
CA PHE A 86 13.98 23.18 19.66
C PHE A 86 15.21 24.04 19.36
N GLU A 87 15.69 24.04 18.12
CA GLU A 87 16.82 24.89 17.70
C GLU A 87 16.48 26.38 17.79
N LEU A 88 15.27 26.78 17.40
CA LEU A 88 14.82 28.18 17.56
C LEU A 88 14.78 28.60 19.03
N GLU A 89 14.31 27.74 19.93
CA GLU A 89 14.24 28.05 21.35
C GLU A 89 15.62 28.18 21.96
N LYS A 90 16.56 27.30 21.58
CA LYS A 90 17.96 27.39 21.97
C LYS A 90 18.59 28.71 21.53
N MET A 91 18.33 29.16 20.30
CA MET A 91 18.82 30.46 19.80
C MET A 91 18.21 31.64 20.57
N LYS A 92 16.93 31.61 20.91
CA LYS A 92 16.29 32.66 21.72
C LYS A 92 16.92 32.77 23.09
N ILE A 93 17.10 31.64 23.79
CA ILE A 93 17.74 31.62 25.11
C ILE A 93 19.16 32.18 25.03
N GLN A 94 19.94 31.78 24.01
CA GLN A 94 21.29 32.33 23.80
C GLN A 94 21.28 33.85 23.59
N LEU A 95 20.34 34.36 22.79
CA LEU A 95 20.19 35.79 22.53
C LEU A 95 19.79 36.56 23.80
N GLU A 96 18.89 36.00 24.60
CA GLU A 96 18.48 36.58 25.89
C GLU A 96 19.65 36.62 26.88
N MET A 97 20.40 35.53 27.01
CA MET A 97 21.60 35.49 27.84
C MET A 97 22.63 36.54 27.41
N GLN A 98 22.87 36.69 26.10
CA GLN A 98 23.80 37.69 25.57
C GLN A 98 23.35 39.12 25.92
N LYS A 99 22.06 39.42 25.80
CA LYS A 99 21.50 40.74 26.17
C LYS A 99 21.68 41.02 27.66
N LEU A 100 21.45 40.04 28.52
CA LEU A 100 21.63 40.21 29.97
C LEU A 100 23.09 40.45 30.35
N LEU A 101 24.04 39.79 29.66
CA LEU A 101 25.46 40.03 29.87
C LEU A 101 25.88 41.44 29.43
N GLN A 102 25.35 41.94 28.32
CA GLN A 102 25.63 43.29 27.82
C GLN A 102 24.98 44.40 28.67
N ALA A 103 23.87 44.11 29.34
CA ALA A 103 23.17 45.09 30.18
C ALA A 103 23.81 45.29 31.57
N ASN A 104 24.61 44.32 32.02
CA ASN A 104 25.28 44.33 33.33
C ASN A 104 26.77 44.72 33.28
N SER A 105 27.26 45.14 32.11
CA SER A 105 28.63 45.62 31.83
C SER A 105 28.65 47.10 31.54
#